data_AF-A0ABC8RPM7-F1
#
_entry.id   AF-A0ABC8RPM7-F1
#
_cell.length_a   1.000
_cell.length_b   1.000
_cell.length_c   1.000
_cell.angle_alpha   90.00
_cell.angle_beta   90.00
_cell.angle_gamma   90.00
#
_symmetry.space_group_name_H-M   'P 1'
#
loop_
_entity.id
_entity.type
_entity.pdbx_description
1 polymer ?
#
loop_
_entity_poly.entity_id
_entity_poly.type
_entity_poly.pdbx_seq_one_letter_code
_entity_poly.pdbx_strand_id
1 'polypeptide(L)'
;MKQNVATSLKQFSESSIGLSRPIKKHGILVCCLASSETGCPVHLGICTLESSFCLVEANAVLPLVRVLREPDTGACEASLDALLTLIDGKQLQSGSKVLAEANAIGPIIKLLSSSFATLQEKALNALERIFRLVEFKQNYGKSAQMPLVDITQRGPSGMKSVAAKVLAHLDVLQEQSSYF
;
A
#
# COMPACT_ATOMS: atom_id res chain seq x y z
N MET A 1 -4.52 -8.53 21.39
CA MET A 1 -5.60 -9.08 20.52
C MET A 1 -5.50 -8.57 19.08
N LYS A 2 -5.45 -7.24 18.86
CA LYS A 2 -5.40 -6.66 17.49
C LYS A 2 -4.19 -7.09 16.66
N GLN A 3 -3.01 -7.17 17.27
CA GLN A 3 -1.80 -7.70 16.61
C GLN A 3 -2.02 -9.09 16.00
N ASN A 4 -2.53 -10.06 16.77
CA ASN A 4 -2.77 -11.41 16.28
C ASN A 4 -3.76 -11.43 15.11
N VAL A 5 -4.83 -10.64 15.19
CA VAL A 5 -5.81 -10.51 14.11
C VAL A 5 -5.16 -9.96 12.84
N ALA A 6 -4.38 -8.88 12.95
CA ALA A 6 -3.69 -8.29 11.81
C ALA A 6 -2.64 -9.25 11.21
N THR A 7 -1.92 -10.00 12.04
CA THR A 7 -1.00 -11.05 11.58
C THR A 7 -1.72 -12.15 10.80
N SER A 8 -2.86 -12.66 11.28
CA SER A 8 -3.63 -13.66 10.53
C SER A 8 -4.16 -13.09 9.21
N LEU A 9 -4.66 -11.86 9.21
CA LEU A 9 -5.13 -11.18 8.01
C LEU A 9 -4.02 -11.02 6.96
N LYS A 10 -2.80 -10.68 7.39
CA LYS A 10 -1.62 -10.66 6.52
C LYS A 10 -1.39 -12.01 5.86
N GLN A 11 -1.25 -13.08 6.65
CA GLN A 11 -0.95 -14.43 6.16
C GLN A 11 -2.00 -14.91 5.15
N PHE A 12 -3.27 -14.63 5.42
CA PHE A 12 -4.36 -14.94 4.51
C PHE A 12 -4.30 -14.12 3.22
N SER A 13 -4.03 -12.82 3.32
CA SER A 13 -3.96 -11.92 2.16
C SER A 13 -2.80 -12.24 1.23
N GLU A 14 -1.66 -12.72 1.75
CA GLU A 14 -0.52 -13.18 0.94
C GLU A 14 -0.91 -14.32 -0.02
N SER A 15 -1.90 -15.14 0.35
CA SER A 15 -2.40 -16.23 -0.50
C SER A 15 -3.47 -15.76 -1.51
N SER A 16 -4.05 -14.56 -1.34
CA SER A 16 -5.22 -14.13 -2.11
C SER A 16 -5.00 -14.07 -3.61
N ILE A 17 -3.81 -13.68 -4.05
CA ILE A 17 -3.50 -13.59 -5.49
C ILE A 17 -3.53 -14.95 -6.18
N GLY A 18 -3.00 -15.99 -5.53
CA GLY A 18 -2.98 -17.36 -6.06
C GLY A 18 -4.32 -18.07 -5.96
N LEU A 19 -5.17 -17.63 -5.02
CA LEU A 19 -6.50 -18.18 -4.78
C LEU A 19 -7.62 -17.43 -5.51
N SER A 20 -7.33 -16.26 -6.08
CA SER A 20 -8.28 -15.51 -6.90
C SER A 20 -8.60 -16.26 -8.19
N ARG A 21 -9.90 -16.40 -8.50
CA ARG A 21 -10.33 -17.11 -9.71
C ARG A 21 -10.35 -16.14 -10.91
N PRO A 22 -9.94 -16.55 -12.11
CA PRO A 22 -10.01 -15.67 -13.28
C PRO A 22 -11.47 -15.36 -13.65
N ILE A 23 -11.72 -14.12 -14.09
CA ILE A 23 -13.02 -13.74 -14.66
C ILE A 23 -13.16 -14.44 -16.02
N LYS A 24 -14.18 -15.30 -16.17
CA LYS A 24 -14.47 -15.94 -17.45
C LYS A 24 -15.09 -14.91 -18.39
N LYS A 25 -14.36 -14.49 -19.43
CA LYS A 25 -14.96 -13.74 -20.54
C LYS A 25 -15.91 -14.68 -21.28
N HIS A 26 -17.23 -14.55 -21.07
CA HIS A 26 -18.20 -15.25 -21.90
C HIS A 26 -18.10 -14.70 -23.33
N GLY A 27 -17.90 -15.62 -24.29
CA GLY A 27 -17.85 -15.30 -25.72
C GLY A 27 -19.16 -14.65 -26.19
N ILE A 28 -19.05 -13.84 -27.25
CA ILE A 28 -20.02 -12.90 -27.84
C ILE A 28 -21.32 -13.54 -28.39
N LEU A 29 -21.88 -14.61 -27.79
CA LEU A 29 -22.95 -15.39 -28.45
C LEU A 29 -24.15 -15.85 -27.62
N VAL A 30 -24.46 -15.27 -26.45
CA VAL A 30 -25.72 -15.61 -25.75
C VAL A 30 -26.42 -14.37 -25.19
N CYS A 31 -27.64 -14.14 -25.68
CA CYS A 31 -28.60 -13.16 -25.18
C CYS A 31 -29.03 -13.46 -23.73
N CYS A 32 -29.32 -12.38 -22.99
CA CYS A 32 -29.93 -12.29 -21.65
C CYS A 32 -28.96 -12.19 -20.44
N LEU A 33 -28.96 -10.99 -19.83
CA LEU A 33 -28.72 -10.67 -18.40
C LEU A 33 -27.61 -11.44 -17.65
N ALA A 34 -26.43 -11.62 -18.24
CA ALA A 34 -25.26 -11.97 -17.44
C ALA A 34 -24.85 -10.74 -16.62
N SER A 35 -25.10 -10.76 -15.30
CA SER A 35 -24.49 -9.81 -14.37
C SER A 35 -22.98 -9.88 -14.58
N SER A 36 -22.37 -8.81 -15.08
CA SER A 36 -20.92 -8.73 -15.16
C SER A 36 -20.38 -8.86 -13.75
N GLU A 37 -19.77 -9.99 -13.40
CA GLU A 37 -19.06 -10.15 -12.13
C GLU A 37 -17.94 -9.11 -12.12
N THR A 38 -18.11 -8.06 -11.32
CA THR A 38 -17.07 -7.06 -11.10
C THR A 38 -15.92 -7.74 -10.35
N GLY A 39 -14.78 -7.87 -11.01
CA GLY A 39 -13.59 -8.45 -10.38
C GLY A 39 -13.12 -7.65 -9.17
N CYS A 40 -12.39 -8.31 -8.28
CA CYS A 40 -11.70 -7.70 -7.16
C CYS A 40 -10.86 -6.52 -7.68
N PRO A 41 -10.98 -5.32 -7.09
CA PRO A 41 -10.27 -4.14 -7.57
C PRO A 41 -8.75 -4.30 -7.48
N VAL A 42 -8.25 -5.17 -6.60
CA VAL A 42 -6.80 -5.44 -6.40
C VAL A 42 -6.31 -6.59 -7.26
N HIS A 43 -6.94 -7.76 -7.13
CA HIS A 43 -6.48 -9.01 -7.74
C HIS A 43 -7.00 -9.22 -9.17
N LEU A 44 -7.97 -8.41 -9.63
CA LEU A 44 -8.57 -8.44 -10.96
C LEU A 44 -9.24 -9.78 -11.34
N GLY A 45 -9.35 -10.70 -10.38
CA GLY A 45 -10.14 -11.93 -10.46
C GLY A 45 -11.31 -11.90 -9.47
N ILE A 46 -12.04 -13.00 -9.39
CA ILE A 46 -13.11 -13.20 -8.42
C ILE A 46 -12.46 -13.55 -7.09
N CYS A 47 -12.66 -12.69 -6.10
CA CYS A 47 -12.27 -12.92 -4.72
C CYS A 47 -13.52 -13.19 -3.87
N THR A 48 -13.35 -14.04 -2.87
CA THR A 48 -14.33 -14.24 -1.80
C THR A 48 -13.62 -14.34 -0.45
N LEU A 49 -14.39 -14.15 0.62
CA LEU A 49 -13.94 -14.36 1.99
C LEU A 49 -13.43 -15.79 2.25
N GLU A 50 -14.15 -16.78 1.75
CA GLU A 50 -13.94 -18.19 2.08
C GLU A 50 -12.84 -18.84 1.23
N SER A 51 -12.69 -18.40 -0.02
CA SER A 51 -11.80 -19.06 -0.98
C SER A 51 -10.51 -18.30 -1.24
N SER A 52 -10.52 -16.97 -1.11
CA SER A 52 -9.36 -16.14 -1.44
C SER A 52 -8.85 -15.29 -0.29
N PHE A 53 -9.63 -15.12 0.78
CA PHE A 53 -9.26 -14.33 1.95
C PHE A 53 -8.79 -12.89 1.64
N CYS A 54 -9.32 -12.30 0.57
CA CYS A 54 -8.95 -10.95 0.15
C CYS A 54 -9.39 -9.91 1.19
N LEU A 55 -8.47 -9.02 1.60
CA LEU A 55 -8.77 -7.97 2.57
C LEU A 55 -9.87 -7.01 2.14
N VAL A 56 -10.02 -6.78 0.83
CA VAL A 56 -11.07 -5.92 0.28
C VAL A 56 -12.43 -6.56 0.47
N GLU A 57 -12.58 -7.83 0.05
CA GLU A 57 -13.81 -8.61 0.26
C GLU A 57 -14.13 -8.79 1.75
N ALA A 58 -13.09 -8.87 2.59
CA ALA A 58 -13.23 -8.97 4.04
C ALA A 58 -13.60 -7.65 4.73
N ASN A 59 -13.71 -6.54 3.99
CA ASN A 59 -13.87 -5.19 4.55
C ASN A 59 -12.81 -4.86 5.62
N ALA A 60 -11.61 -5.45 5.50
CA ALA A 60 -10.56 -5.37 6.51
C ALA A 60 -9.64 -4.16 6.32
N VAL A 61 -9.60 -3.55 5.13
CA VAL A 61 -8.69 -2.43 4.81
C VAL A 61 -8.89 -1.26 5.76
N LEU A 62 -10.11 -0.76 5.91
CA LEU A 62 -10.38 0.42 6.76
C LEU A 62 -10.09 0.15 8.25
N PRO A 63 -10.50 -0.98 8.85
CA PRO A 63 -10.06 -1.37 10.20
C PRO A 63 -8.54 -1.38 10.37
N LEU A 64 -7.79 -1.98 9.43
CA LEU A 64 -6.33 -2.02 9.49
C LEU A 64 -5.72 -0.60 9.42
N VAL A 65 -6.26 0.28 8.57
CA VAL A 65 -5.85 1.69 8.49
C VAL A 65 -6.08 2.44 9.80
N ARG A 66 -7.15 2.14 10.53
CA ARG A 66 -7.39 2.72 11.86
C ARG A 66 -6.33 2.29 12.86
N VAL A 67 -5.93 1.01 12.83
CA VAL A 67 -4.88 0.47 13.71
C VAL A 67 -3.52 1.12 13.48
N LEU A 68 -3.21 1.56 12.25
CA LEU A 68 -1.95 2.31 11.99
C LEU A 68 -1.79 3.58 12.83
N ARG A 69 -2.88 4.12 13.37
CA ARG A 69 -2.89 5.36 14.18
C ARG A 69 -2.90 5.09 15.68
N GLU A 70 -2.96 3.82 16.08
CA GLU A 70 -3.01 3.42 17.48
C GLU A 70 -1.59 3.34 18.09
N PRO A 71 -1.44 3.51 19.41
CA PRO A 71 -0.13 3.47 20.07
C PRO A 71 0.46 2.06 20.18
N ASP A 72 -0.34 1.00 19.96
CA ASP A 72 0.14 -0.38 19.97
C ASP A 72 1.00 -0.64 18.72
N THR A 73 2.31 -0.64 18.91
CA THR A 73 3.30 -0.74 17.84
C THR A 73 3.30 -2.12 17.18
N GLY A 74 3.05 -3.17 17.96
CA GLY A 74 2.92 -4.54 17.44
C GLY A 74 1.68 -4.66 16.54
N ALA A 75 0.55 -4.10 16.97
CA ALA A 75 -0.66 -4.06 16.15
C ALA A 75 -0.50 -3.15 14.92
N CYS A 76 0.18 -2.01 15.05
CA CYS A 76 0.50 -1.11 13.95
C CYS A 76 1.35 -1.81 12.88
N GLU A 77 2.44 -2.49 13.29
CA GLU A 77 3.33 -3.20 12.38
C GLU A 77 2.63 -4.36 11.67
N ALA A 78 1.88 -5.18 12.41
CA ALA A 78 1.10 -6.26 11.82
C ALA A 78 0.02 -5.73 10.85
N SER A 79 -0.58 -4.58 11.13
CA SER A 79 -1.58 -3.96 10.25
C SER A 79 -0.96 -3.36 9.00
N LEU A 80 0.23 -2.75 9.13
CA LEU A 80 0.99 -2.29 7.98
C LEU A 80 1.34 -3.47 7.08
N ASP A 81 1.92 -4.53 7.63
CA ASP A 81 2.25 -5.74 6.88
C ASP A 81 1.04 -6.29 6.12
N ALA A 82 -0.13 -6.39 6.76
CA ALA A 82 -1.35 -6.83 6.09
C ALA A 82 -1.73 -5.92 4.92
N LEU A 83 -1.72 -4.61 5.10
CA LEU A 83 -2.04 -3.65 4.04
C LEU A 83 -1.05 -3.70 2.87
N LEU A 84 0.25 -3.92 3.15
CA LEU A 84 1.29 -3.97 2.12
C LEU A 84 1.17 -5.18 1.19
N THR A 85 0.44 -6.23 1.56
CA THR A 85 0.11 -7.34 0.65
C THR A 85 -0.68 -6.88 -0.58
N LEU A 86 -1.47 -5.81 -0.47
CA LEU A 86 -2.29 -5.30 -1.57
C LEU A 86 -1.47 -4.67 -2.70
N ILE A 87 -0.25 -4.21 -2.41
CA ILE A 87 0.62 -3.55 -3.39
C ILE A 87 1.76 -4.45 -3.86
N ASP A 88 1.67 -5.76 -3.60
CA ASP A 88 2.74 -6.66 -3.97
C ASP A 88 2.77 -6.96 -5.48
N GLY A 89 3.97 -7.19 -6.02
CA GLY A 89 4.21 -7.50 -7.43
C GLY A 89 3.37 -6.68 -8.43
N LYS A 90 2.50 -7.37 -9.17
CA LYS A 90 1.67 -6.79 -10.24
C LYS A 90 0.47 -5.98 -9.71
N GLN A 91 0.17 -6.06 -8.42
CA GLN A 91 -0.96 -5.37 -7.80
C GLN A 91 -0.61 -3.94 -7.38
N LEU A 92 0.63 -3.48 -7.59
CA LEU A 92 1.09 -2.16 -7.15
C LEU A 92 0.13 -1.02 -7.53
N GLN A 93 -0.32 -0.93 -8.79
CA GLN A 93 -1.24 0.13 -9.24
C GLN A 93 -2.62 0.01 -8.57
N SER A 94 -3.25 -1.15 -8.65
CA SER A 94 -4.60 -1.38 -8.16
C SER A 94 -4.68 -1.32 -6.63
N GLY A 95 -3.73 -1.95 -5.95
CA GLY A 95 -3.58 -1.89 -4.51
C GLY A 95 -3.35 -0.48 -4.00
N SER A 96 -2.48 0.31 -4.66
CA SER A 96 -2.23 1.69 -4.25
C SER A 96 -3.51 2.52 -4.33
N LYS A 97 -4.34 2.30 -5.36
CA LYS A 97 -5.65 2.97 -5.50
C LYS A 97 -6.58 2.63 -4.34
N VAL A 98 -6.72 1.34 -4.01
CA VAL A 98 -7.53 0.89 -2.85
C VAL A 98 -7.00 1.49 -1.54
N LEU A 99 -5.68 1.55 -1.36
CA LEU A 99 -5.07 2.17 -0.18
C LEU A 99 -5.33 3.69 -0.11
N ALA A 100 -5.28 4.40 -1.24
CA ALA A 100 -5.61 5.83 -1.28
C ALA A 100 -7.09 6.10 -1.00
N GLU A 101 -8.01 5.32 -1.60
CA GLU A 101 -9.45 5.40 -1.34
C GLU A 101 -9.77 5.13 0.14
N ALA A 102 -9.05 4.20 0.77
CA ALA A 102 -9.14 3.92 2.20
C ALA A 102 -8.41 4.94 3.10
N ASN A 103 -7.84 6.02 2.54
CA ASN A 103 -7.05 7.03 3.24
C ASN A 103 -5.85 6.45 4.02
N ALA A 104 -5.23 5.38 3.50
CA ALA A 104 -4.10 4.68 4.12
C ALA A 104 -2.74 5.36 3.87
N ILE A 105 -2.57 6.03 2.73
CA ILE A 105 -1.28 6.59 2.31
C ILE A 105 -0.77 7.65 3.29
N GLY A 106 -1.64 8.54 3.76
CA GLY A 106 -1.27 9.55 4.78
C GLY A 106 -0.76 8.94 6.09
N PRO A 107 -1.48 7.98 6.72
CA PRO A 107 -0.97 7.20 7.84
C PRO A 107 0.37 6.51 7.56
N ILE A 108 0.56 5.90 6.38
CA ILE A 108 1.85 5.27 6.01
C ILE A 108 2.97 6.32 5.95
N ILE A 109 2.72 7.51 5.40
CA ILE A 109 3.69 8.62 5.41
C ILE A 109 4.07 9.03 6.84
N LYS A 110 3.10 9.09 7.77
CA LYS A 110 3.41 9.41 9.17
C LYS A 110 4.35 8.41 9.83
N LEU A 111 4.34 7.14 9.39
CA LEU A 111 5.24 6.11 9.90
C LEU A 111 6.71 6.35 9.49
N LEU A 112 7.00 7.21 8.52
CA LEU A 112 8.38 7.66 8.23
C LEU A 112 9.01 8.41 9.40
N SER A 113 8.22 8.95 10.33
CA SER A 113 8.70 9.61 11.55
C SER A 113 8.66 8.70 12.78
N SER A 114 8.41 7.40 12.60
CA SER A 114 8.38 6.42 13.69
C SER A 114 9.74 6.30 14.38
N SER A 115 9.74 6.20 15.72
CA SER A 115 10.93 5.84 16.50
C SER A 115 11.29 4.36 16.38
N PHE A 116 10.41 3.54 15.81
CA PHE A 116 10.64 2.11 15.57
C PHE A 116 11.17 1.90 14.16
N ALA A 117 12.44 1.48 14.08
CA ALA A 117 13.15 1.31 12.81
C ALA A 117 12.43 0.38 11.82
N THR A 118 11.83 -0.71 12.33
CA THR A 118 11.06 -1.68 11.50
C THR A 118 9.87 -1.03 10.81
N LEU A 119 9.07 -0.25 11.54
CA LEU A 119 7.93 0.50 10.99
C LEU A 119 8.38 1.57 9.99
N GLN A 120 9.44 2.31 10.34
CA GLN A 120 9.98 3.36 9.48
C GLN A 120 10.50 2.78 8.15
N GLU A 121 11.21 1.66 8.20
CA GLU A 121 11.76 0.97 7.03
C GLU A 121 10.66 0.39 6.13
N LYS A 122 9.65 -0.28 6.72
CA LYS A 122 8.50 -0.81 5.97
C LYS A 122 7.74 0.31 5.26
N ALA A 123 7.48 1.42 5.96
CA ALA A 123 6.82 2.59 5.38
C ALA A 123 7.64 3.21 4.25
N LEU A 124 8.95 3.36 4.44
CA LEU A 124 9.86 3.90 3.43
C LEU A 124 9.88 3.05 2.16
N ASN A 125 10.02 1.73 2.29
CA ASN A 125 10.02 0.81 1.16
C ASN A 125 8.67 0.78 0.42
N ALA A 126 7.55 0.87 1.16
CA ALA A 126 6.23 0.97 0.55
C ALA A 126 6.08 2.25 -0.28
N LEU A 127 6.47 3.40 0.29
CA LEU A 127 6.37 4.70 -0.39
C LEU A 127 7.33 4.83 -1.57
N GLU A 128 8.50 4.20 -1.50
CA GLU A 128 9.42 4.12 -2.64
C GLU A 128 8.76 3.45 -3.85
N ARG A 129 7.95 2.41 -3.64
CA ARG A 129 7.19 1.73 -4.70
C ARG A 129 6.00 2.57 -5.15
N ILE A 130 5.21 3.08 -4.20
CA ILE A 130 3.98 3.84 -4.48
C ILE A 130 4.30 5.12 -5.28
N PHE A 131 5.36 5.85 -4.95
CA PHE A 131 5.72 7.09 -5.64
C PHE A 131 6.37 6.91 -7.03
N ARG A 132 6.57 5.66 -7.49
CA ARG A 132 6.84 5.40 -8.91
C ARG A 132 5.59 5.65 -9.78
N LEU A 133 4.42 5.67 -9.15
CA LEU A 133 3.15 5.97 -9.80
C LEU A 133 2.88 7.48 -9.73
N VAL A 134 2.83 8.13 -10.89
CA VAL A 134 2.75 9.61 -11.02
C VAL A 134 1.59 10.21 -10.22
N GLU A 135 0.42 9.58 -10.26
CA GLU A 135 -0.77 10.02 -9.52
C GLU A 135 -0.51 10.15 -8.01
N PHE A 136 0.14 9.15 -7.41
CA PHE A 136 0.40 9.13 -5.96
C PHE A 136 1.54 10.07 -5.58
N LYS A 137 2.54 10.19 -6.44
CA LYS A 137 3.58 11.21 -6.30
C LYS A 137 2.96 12.61 -6.26
N GLN A 138 2.07 12.95 -7.19
CA GLN A 138 1.41 14.27 -7.26
C GLN A 138 0.51 14.53 -6.04
N ASN A 139 -0.25 13.54 -5.61
CA ASN A 139 -1.20 13.69 -4.52
C ASN A 139 -0.56 13.71 -3.12
N TYR A 140 0.56 13.01 -2.93
CA TYR A 140 1.12 12.77 -1.60
C TYR A 140 2.59 13.16 -1.43
N GLY A 141 3.33 13.44 -2.50
CA GLY A 141 4.77 13.70 -2.47
C GLY A 141 5.15 14.86 -1.55
N LYS A 142 4.41 15.98 -1.61
CA LYS A 142 4.63 17.14 -0.73
C LYS A 142 4.56 16.79 0.76
N SER A 143 3.61 15.93 1.14
CA SER A 143 3.43 15.50 2.53
C SER A 143 4.53 14.55 3.02
N ALA A 144 5.22 13.86 2.10
CA ALA A 144 6.30 12.94 2.44
C ALA A 144 7.69 13.59 2.42
N GLN A 145 7.84 14.75 1.80
CA GLN A 145 9.14 15.39 1.57
C GLN A 145 9.95 15.60 2.84
N MET A 146 9.38 16.24 3.88
CA MET A 146 10.11 16.54 5.11
C MET A 146 10.55 15.28 5.87
N PRO A 147 9.68 14.28 6.12
CA PRO A 147 10.12 13.01 6.71
C PRO A 147 11.21 12.29 5.92
N LEU A 148 11.17 12.35 4.58
CA LEU A 148 12.20 11.75 3.73
C LEU A 148 13.54 12.48 3.82
N VAL A 149 13.53 13.83 3.89
CA VAL A 149 14.73 14.64 4.14
C VAL A 149 15.34 14.27 5.49
N ASP A 150 14.51 14.14 6.53
CA ASP A 150 14.94 13.73 7.86
C ASP A 150 15.64 12.37 7.87
N ILE A 151 15.06 11.37 7.21
CA ILE A 151 15.69 10.04 7.06
C ILE A 151 17.01 10.15 6.29
N THR A 152 17.07 10.94 5.23
CA THR A 152 18.29 11.12 4.42
C THR A 152 19.43 11.72 5.25
N GLN A 153 19.13 12.66 6.13
CA GLN A 153 20.13 13.32 6.97
C GLN A 153 20.54 12.47 8.18
N ARG A 154 19.57 11.87 8.88
CA ARG A 154 19.74 11.32 10.23
C ARG A 154 19.47 9.81 10.35
N GLY A 155 18.87 9.18 9.34
CA GLY A 155 18.52 7.76 9.37
C GLY A 155 19.71 6.80 9.26
N PRO A 156 19.50 5.49 9.47
CA PRO A 156 20.51 4.46 9.22
C PRO A 156 20.99 4.44 7.77
N SER A 157 22.24 4.01 7.50
CA SER A 157 22.86 4.11 6.16
C SER A 157 22.02 3.47 5.04
N GLY A 158 21.43 2.29 5.30
CA GLY A 158 20.57 1.59 4.34
C GLY A 158 19.28 2.35 4.02
N MET A 159 18.73 3.11 4.97
CA MET A 159 17.51 3.88 4.77
C MET A 159 17.79 5.22 4.08
N LYS A 160 18.97 5.82 4.29
CA LYS A 160 19.37 7.08 3.64
C LYS A 160 19.34 6.97 2.11
N SER A 161 19.87 5.89 1.55
CA SER A 161 19.91 5.69 0.10
C SER A 161 18.52 5.52 -0.51
N VAL A 162 17.64 4.77 0.17
CA VAL A 162 16.24 4.60 -0.23
C VAL A 162 15.50 5.94 -0.16
N ALA A 163 15.62 6.68 0.95
CA ALA A 163 14.97 7.99 1.11
C ALA A 163 15.44 9.01 0.05
N ALA A 164 16.74 9.07 -0.23
CA ALA A 164 17.29 9.90 -1.29
C ALA A 164 16.72 9.53 -2.67
N LYS A 165 16.58 8.23 -2.96
CA LYS A 165 15.92 7.76 -4.19
C LYS A 165 14.47 8.21 -4.28
N VAL A 166 13.72 8.12 -3.19
CA VAL A 166 12.33 8.62 -3.14
C VAL A 166 12.28 10.12 -3.40
N LEU A 167 13.15 10.91 -2.75
CA LEU A 167 13.23 12.36 -2.97
C LEU A 167 13.58 12.72 -4.42
N ALA A 168 14.48 11.97 -5.05
CA ALA A 168 14.79 12.13 -6.47
C ALA A 168 13.57 11.82 -7.34
N HIS A 169 12.80 10.77 -7.03
CA HIS A 169 11.54 10.50 -7.72
C HIS A 169 10.50 11.60 -7.52
N LEU A 170 10.48 12.28 -6.38
CA LEU A 170 9.53 13.37 -6.10
C LEU A 170 9.86 14.68 -6.83
N ASP A 171 10.92 14.73 -7.65
CA ASP A 171 11.46 15.94 -8.31
C ASP A 171 11.85 17.06 -7.34
N VAL A 172 12.16 16.73 -6.08
CA VAL A 172 12.64 17.70 -5.08
C VAL A 172 14.04 18.25 -5.42
N LEU A 173 14.68 17.72 -6.46
CA LEU A 173 16.01 18.14 -6.91
C LEU A 173 16.02 19.09 -8.13
N GLN A 174 14.88 19.51 -8.68
CA GLN A 174 14.86 20.41 -9.87
C GLN A 174 13.86 21.59 -9.82
N GLU A 175 13.82 22.33 -8.71
CA GLU A 175 13.34 23.73 -8.72
C GLU A 175 14.38 24.71 -8.12
N GLN A 176 15.67 24.43 -8.24
CA GLN A 176 16.75 25.39 -7.87
C GLN A 176 17.79 25.64 -8.97
N SER A 177 17.45 25.45 -10.25
CA SER A 177 18.40 25.74 -11.34
C SER A 177 17.77 26.38 -12.58
N SER A 178 17.01 27.47 -12.42
CA SER A 178 16.66 28.37 -13.53
C SER A 178 16.85 29.86 -13.22
N TYR A 179 17.61 30.20 -12.17
CA TYR A 179 18.07 31.57 -11.93
C TYR A 179 19.59 31.65 -11.91
N PHE A 180 20.21 31.33 -13.05
CA PHE A 180 21.52 31.87 -13.45
C PHE A 180 21.57 31.91 -14.98
#